data_AF-A0A1W9LDP1-F1
#
_entry.id   AF-A0A1W9LDP1-F1
#
_cell.length_a   1.000
_cell.length_b   1.000
_cell.length_c   1.000
_cell.angle_alpha   90.00
_cell.angle_beta   90.00
_cell.angle_gamma   90.00
#
_symmetry.space_group_name_H-M   'P 1'
#
loop_
_entity.id
_entity.type
_entity.pdbx_description
1 polymer ?
#
loop_
_entity_poly.entity_id
_entity_poly.type
_entity_poly.pdbx_seq_one_letter_code
_entity_poly.pdbx_strand_id
1 'polypeptide(L)'
;MTTRWIAPACRLIVAAVFIAAGIPKILEPHAFAIAVFRYQMLPFSLVNLMAIFLPWIELVAGIALLSPRSRGGAAAIILAMLIVFTVAIAVSQARGINIACGCFSVDPDAKHIGWWNLARNVGLIAMTVVGWRLSVIRSRITYGPSA
;
A
#
# COMPACT_ATOMS: atom_id res chain seq x y z
N MET A 1 -21.23 -10.93 -17.13
CA MET A 1 -21.71 -9.81 -16.27
C MET A 1 -20.83 -9.57 -15.04
N THR A 2 -20.23 -10.61 -14.42
CA THR A 2 -19.46 -10.52 -13.17
C THR A 2 -18.21 -9.64 -13.24
N THR A 3 -17.45 -9.67 -14.34
CA THR A 3 -16.20 -8.88 -14.51
C THR A 3 -16.37 -7.37 -14.50
N ARG A 4 -17.58 -6.84 -14.75
CA ARG A 4 -17.84 -5.39 -14.78
C ARG A 4 -17.67 -4.74 -13.40
N TRP A 5 -17.87 -5.50 -12.33
CA TRP A 5 -17.85 -5.02 -10.94
C TRP A 5 -16.55 -5.34 -10.19
N ILE A 6 -15.74 -6.29 -10.69
CA ILE A 6 -14.49 -6.71 -10.05
C ILE A 6 -13.48 -5.57 -9.99
N ALA A 7 -13.20 -4.92 -11.12
CA ALA A 7 -12.23 -3.83 -11.19
C ALA A 7 -12.55 -2.63 -10.26
N PRO A 8 -13.79 -2.09 -10.21
CA PRO A 8 -14.12 -1.04 -9.22
C PRO A 8 -14.07 -1.54 -7.78
N ALA A 9 -14.52 -2.76 -7.48
CA ALA A 9 -14.47 -3.31 -6.13
C ALA A 9 -13.01 -3.44 -5.61
N CYS A 10 -12.11 -4.04 -6.39
CA CYS A 10 -10.69 -4.14 -6.02
C CYS A 10 -10.06 -2.77 -5.76
N ARG A 11 -10.38 -1.77 -6.59
CA ARG A 11 -9.86 -0.41 -6.41
C ARG A 11 -10.37 0.25 -5.14
N LEU A 12 -11.66 0.12 -4.82
CA LEU A 12 -12.23 0.67 -3.61
C LEU A 12 -11.61 0.05 -2.36
N ILE A 13 -11.40 -1.27 -2.36
CA ILE A 13 -10.75 -1.98 -1.26
C ILE A 13 -9.30 -1.47 -1.09
N VAL A 14 -8.52 -1.45 -2.17
CA VAL A 14 -7.12 -1.00 -2.11
C VAL A 14 -7.01 0.46 -1.68
N ALA A 15 -7.85 1.35 -2.23
CA ALA A 15 -7.87 2.76 -1.84
C ALA A 15 -8.24 2.93 -0.36
N ALA A 16 -9.30 2.27 0.11
CA ALA A 16 -9.72 2.34 1.50
C ALA A 16 -8.61 1.87 2.46
N VAL A 17 -7.92 0.79 2.10
CA VAL A 17 -6.80 0.26 2.90
C VAL A 17 -5.65 1.25 3.00
N PHE A 18 -5.24 1.88 1.89
CA PHE A 18 -4.15 2.85 1.88
C PHE A 18 -4.51 4.14 2.64
N ILE A 19 -5.74 4.63 2.47
CA ILE A 19 -6.24 5.80 3.21
C ILE A 19 -6.28 5.50 4.71
N ALA A 20 -6.87 4.37 5.11
CA ALA A 20 -6.97 3.96 6.51
C ALA A 20 -5.60 3.68 7.14
N ALA A 21 -4.61 3.25 6.36
CA ALA A 21 -3.24 3.05 6.84
C ALA A 21 -2.46 4.37 6.99
N GLY A 22 -2.68 5.33 6.09
CA GLY A 22 -1.97 6.61 6.11
C GLY A 22 -2.42 7.55 7.23
N ILE A 23 -3.73 7.63 7.50
CA ILE A 23 -4.30 8.54 8.52
C ILE A 23 -3.63 8.40 9.90
N PRO A 24 -3.56 7.21 10.54
CA PRO A 24 -2.98 7.09 11.87
C PRO A 24 -1.48 7.44 11.88
N LYS A 25 -0.75 7.16 10.79
CA LYS A 25 0.68 7.54 10.67
C LYS A 25 0.90 9.04 10.55
N ILE A 26 -0.08 9.78 9.99
CA ILE A 26 -0.06 11.24 9.93
C ILE A 26 -0.40 11.84 11.30
N LEU A 27 -1.32 11.22 12.03
CA LEU A 27 -1.71 11.67 13.37
C LEU A 27 -0.60 11.44 14.40
N GLU A 28 0.14 10.33 14.28
CA GLU A 28 1.21 9.94 15.20
C GLU A 28 2.53 9.62 14.48
N PRO A 29 3.17 10.63 13.84
CA PRO A 29 4.38 10.41 13.05
C PRO A 29 5.58 9.99 13.92
N HIS A 30 5.59 10.38 15.20
CA HIS A 30 6.62 9.96 16.16
C HIS A 30 6.57 8.45 16.43
N ALA A 31 5.38 7.89 16.67
CA ALA A 31 5.20 6.47 16.91
C ALA A 31 5.56 5.66 15.65
N PHE A 32 5.18 6.16 14.47
CA PHE A 32 5.58 5.57 13.19
C PHE A 32 7.10 5.64 12.96
N ALA A 33 7.76 6.76 13.29
CA ALA A 33 9.21 6.89 13.20
C ALA A 33 9.94 5.86 14.10
N ILE A 34 9.45 5.64 15.33
CA ILE A 34 9.99 4.59 16.21
C ILE A 34 9.82 3.21 15.57
N ALA A 35 8.65 2.91 15.01
CA ALA A 35 8.41 1.65 14.32
C ALA A 35 9.38 1.46 13.14
N VAL A 36 9.58 2.49 12.30
CA VAL A 36 10.54 2.48 11.18
C VAL A 36 11.99 2.35 11.66
N PHE A 37 12.37 3.04 12.73
CA PHE A 37 13.72 2.96 13.31
C PHE A 37 14.04 1.53 13.79
N ARG A 38 13.08 0.87 14.44
CA ARG A 38 13.24 -0.50 14.94
C ARG A 38 13.53 -1.49 13.81
N TYR A 39 13.09 -1.25 12.57
CA TYR A 39 13.42 -2.11 11.43
C TYR A 39 14.92 -2.18 11.10
N GLN A 40 15.72 -1.21 11.54
CA GLN A 40 17.17 -1.15 11.27
C GLN A 40 17.55 -1.30 9.78
N MET A 41 16.67 -0.86 8.87
CA MET A 41 16.89 -0.90 7.43
C MET A 41 17.36 0.43 6.85
N LEU A 42 17.05 1.54 7.54
CA LEU A 42 17.35 2.90 7.09
C LEU A 42 18.28 3.59 8.10
N PRO A 43 19.18 4.47 7.63
CA PRO A 43 19.98 5.32 8.51
C PRO A 43 19.07 6.33 9.25
N PHE A 44 19.49 6.75 10.44
CA PHE A 44 18.72 7.61 11.33
C PHE A 44 18.18 8.89 10.66
N SER A 45 18.98 9.53 9.79
CA SER A 45 18.57 10.74 9.06
C SER A 45 17.38 10.52 8.10
N LEU A 46 17.24 9.31 7.54
CA LEU A 46 16.16 8.98 6.61
C LEU A 46 14.88 8.51 7.31
N VAL A 47 14.96 8.09 8.58
CA VAL A 47 13.79 7.61 9.33
C VAL A 47 12.75 8.71 9.47
N ASN A 48 13.14 9.90 9.92
CA ASN A 48 12.23 11.03 10.07
C ASN A 48 11.65 11.47 8.72
N LEU A 49 12.47 11.46 7.67
CA LEU A 49 12.02 11.80 6.33
C LEU A 49 10.94 10.81 5.85
N MET A 50 11.18 9.51 6.01
CA MET A 50 10.18 8.50 5.64
C MET A 50 8.93 8.56 6.51
N ALA A 51 9.08 8.80 7.82
CA ALA A 51 7.95 8.89 8.73
C ALA A 51 6.99 10.03 8.36
N ILE A 52 7.52 11.12 7.79
CA ILE A 52 6.73 12.27 7.33
C ILE A 52 6.18 12.02 5.92
N PHE A 53 7.03 11.70 4.95
CA PHE A 53 6.62 11.69 3.54
C PHE A 53 5.79 10.46 3.14
N LEU A 54 6.14 9.28 3.66
CA LEU A 54 5.52 8.03 3.25
C LEU A 54 4.00 8.01 3.52
N PRO A 55 3.49 8.43 4.70
CA PRO A 55 2.04 8.47 4.96
C PRO A 55 1.27 9.40 4.01
N TRP A 56 1.85 10.55 3.63
CA TRP A 56 1.24 11.44 2.65
C TRP A 56 1.16 10.79 1.27
N ILE A 57 2.21 10.07 0.86
CA ILE A 57 2.20 9.32 -0.41
C ILE A 57 1.12 8.23 -0.36
N GLU A 58 0.97 7.50 0.74
CA GLU A 58 -0.07 6.48 0.91
C GLU A 58 -1.48 7.08 0.74
N LEU A 59 -1.72 8.21 1.42
CA LEU A 59 -3.01 8.89 1.40
C LEU A 59 -3.33 9.45 0.00
N VAL A 60 -2.38 10.18 -0.60
CA VAL A 60 -2.56 10.78 -1.93
C VAL A 60 -2.72 9.71 -2.99
N ALA A 61 -1.94 8.62 -2.95
CA ALA A 61 -2.07 7.53 -3.90
C ALA A 61 -3.41 6.80 -3.74
N GLY A 62 -3.87 6.57 -2.50
CA GLY A 62 -5.19 5.98 -2.21
C GLY A 62 -6.33 6.82 -2.77
N ILE A 63 -6.31 8.14 -2.57
CA ILE A 63 -7.30 9.08 -3.13
C ILE A 63 -7.21 9.14 -4.66
N ALA A 64 -6.00 9.23 -5.20
CA ALA A 64 -5.75 9.31 -6.64
C ALA A 64 -6.21 8.04 -7.39
N LEU A 65 -6.29 6.89 -6.72
CA LEU A 65 -6.83 5.66 -7.29
C LEU A 65 -8.35 5.74 -7.55
N LEU A 66 -9.06 6.59 -6.81
CA LEU A 66 -10.50 6.82 -6.99
C LEU A 66 -10.78 7.66 -8.25
N SER A 67 -9.90 8.62 -8.57
CA SER A 67 -10.06 9.54 -9.70
C SER A 67 -9.74 8.88 -11.06
N PRO A 68 -10.65 8.92 -12.06
CA PRO A 68 -10.45 8.33 -13.38
C PRO A 68 -9.14 8.70 -14.08
N ARG A 69 -8.70 9.95 -13.93
CA ARG A 69 -7.55 10.52 -14.67
C ARG A 69 -6.20 10.05 -14.13
N SER A 70 -6.09 9.81 -12.83
CA SER A 70 -4.83 9.45 -12.14
C SER A 70 -4.69 7.97 -11.82
N ARG A 71 -5.71 7.15 -12.09
CA ARG A 71 -5.75 5.71 -11.76
C ARG A 71 -4.52 4.92 -12.18
N GLY A 72 -4.01 5.15 -13.39
CA GLY A 72 -2.85 4.42 -13.91
C GLY A 72 -1.59 4.68 -13.09
N GLY A 73 -1.29 5.96 -12.83
CA GLY A 73 -0.14 6.35 -12.00
C GLY A 73 -0.29 5.95 -10.53
N ALA A 74 -1.49 6.15 -9.97
CA ALA A 74 -1.79 5.76 -8.59
C ALA A 74 -1.62 4.25 -8.35
N ALA A 75 -2.10 3.41 -9.29
CA ALA A 75 -1.93 1.97 -9.19
C ALA A 75 -0.45 1.55 -9.23
N ALA A 76 0.37 2.21 -10.06
CA ALA A 76 1.81 1.93 -10.12
C ALA A 76 2.52 2.30 -8.81
N ILE A 77 2.20 3.47 -8.24
CA ILE A 77 2.76 3.91 -6.95
C ILE A 77 2.36 2.94 -5.83
N ILE A 78 1.08 2.60 -5.72
CA ILE A 78 0.58 1.65 -4.72
C ILE A 78 1.26 0.29 -4.86
N LEU A 79 1.43 -0.20 -6.08
CA LEU A 79 2.10 -1.47 -6.34
C LEU A 79 3.56 -1.42 -5.89
N ALA A 80 4.29 -0.35 -6.21
CA ALA A 80 5.67 -0.15 -5.77
C ALA A 80 5.78 -0.13 -4.24
N MET A 81 4.89 0.60 -3.56
CA MET A 81 4.85 0.66 -2.09
C MET A 81 4.54 -0.71 -1.48
N LEU A 82 3.56 -1.45 -2.02
CA LEU A 82 3.24 -2.79 -1.56
C LEU A 82 4.43 -3.75 -1.69
N ILE A 83 5.18 -3.67 -2.80
CA ILE A 83 6.41 -4.47 -2.98
C ILE A 83 7.44 -4.11 -1.92
N VAL A 84 7.71 -2.81 -1.72
CA VAL A 84 8.67 -2.34 -0.69
C VAL A 84 8.26 -2.80 0.70
N PHE A 85 6.99 -2.66 1.08
CA PHE A 85 6.48 -3.11 2.38
C PHE A 85 6.55 -4.63 2.53
N THR A 86 6.26 -5.38 1.47
CA THR A 86 6.38 -6.85 1.48
C THR A 86 7.83 -7.27 1.71
N VAL A 87 8.78 -6.65 1.01
CA VAL A 87 10.21 -6.92 1.20
C VAL A 87 10.67 -6.54 2.60
N ALA A 88 10.25 -5.37 3.12
CA ALA A 88 10.59 -4.94 4.47
C ALA A 88 10.08 -5.94 5.53
N ILE A 89 8.83 -6.38 5.43
CA ILE A 89 8.25 -7.39 6.35
C ILE A 89 8.97 -8.73 6.22
N ALA A 90 9.27 -9.18 5.00
CA ALA A 90 9.98 -10.44 4.78
C ALA A 90 11.39 -10.41 5.38
N VAL A 91 12.12 -9.31 5.20
CA VAL A 91 13.47 -9.14 5.76
C VAL A 91 13.43 -9.04 7.28
N SER A 92 12.45 -8.32 7.88
CA SER A 92 12.34 -8.25 9.34
C SER A 92 12.04 -9.62 9.95
N GLN A 93 11.15 -10.39 9.31
CA GLN A 93 10.82 -11.76 9.73
C GLN A 93 12.04 -12.70 9.62
N ALA A 94 12.81 -12.60 8.53
CA ALA A 94 14.02 -13.41 8.33
C ALA A 94 15.12 -13.09 9.35
N ARG A 95 15.19 -11.84 9.83
CA ARG A 95 16.13 -11.42 10.89
C ARG A 95 15.65 -11.76 12.30
N GLY A 96 14.46 -12.36 12.46
CA GLY A 96 13.85 -12.62 13.77
C GLY A 96 13.50 -11.35 14.55
N ILE A 97 13.40 -10.21 13.87
CA ILE A 97 13.13 -8.91 14.48
C ILE A 97 11.62 -8.82 14.75
N ASN A 98 11.25 -8.99 16.01
CA ASN A 98 9.87 -9.10 16.51
C ASN A 98 9.21 -7.73 16.76
N ILE A 99 8.94 -6.94 15.71
CA ILE A 99 8.32 -5.61 15.85
C ILE A 99 6.89 -5.60 15.31
N ALA A 100 6.01 -4.84 15.97
CA ALA A 100 4.74 -4.43 15.41
C ALA A 100 4.95 -3.71 14.06
N CYS A 101 4.37 -4.26 13.00
CA CYS A 101 4.57 -3.73 11.66
C CYS A 101 3.87 -2.36 11.56
N GLY A 102 4.66 -1.27 11.61
CA GLY A 102 4.20 0.12 11.49
C GLY A 102 3.33 0.44 10.26
N CYS A 103 3.17 -0.52 9.34
CA CYS A 103 2.33 -0.40 8.14
C CYS A 103 0.84 -0.22 8.44
N PHE A 104 0.31 -0.77 9.54
CA PHE A 104 -1.14 -0.72 9.87
C PHE A 104 -1.45 -0.43 11.34
N SER A 105 -0.45 -0.41 12.21
CA SER A 105 -0.57 0.00 13.60
C SER A 105 0.53 0.99 13.90
N VAL A 106 0.19 2.08 14.61
CA VAL A 106 1.19 3.02 15.15
C VAL A 106 1.72 2.56 16.50
N ASP A 107 1.03 1.62 17.15
CA ASP A 107 1.43 1.06 18.44
C ASP A 107 2.71 0.20 18.28
N PRO A 108 3.84 0.63 18.88
CA PRO A 108 5.12 -0.08 18.77
C PRO A 108 5.11 -1.44 19.50
N ASP A 109 4.14 -1.71 20.36
CA ASP A 109 4.01 -2.91 21.18
C ASP A 109 2.82 -3.81 20.75
N ALA A 110 2.14 -3.47 19.64
CA ALA A 110 1.04 -4.27 19.11
C ALA A 110 1.44 -5.71 18.77
N LYS A 111 0.51 -6.64 19.04
CA LYS A 111 0.66 -8.10 18.90
C LYS A 111 1.18 -8.50 17.51
N HIS A 112 2.03 -9.52 17.47
CA HIS A 112 2.69 -10.04 16.26
C HIS A 112 1.70 -10.56 15.21
N ILE A 113 1.73 -9.98 14.01
CA ILE A 113 0.87 -10.36 12.87
C ILE A 113 1.72 -10.50 11.58
N GLY A 114 3.00 -10.90 11.69
CA GLY A 114 3.96 -10.93 10.56
C GLY A 114 3.44 -11.68 9.32
N TRP A 115 3.07 -12.95 9.48
CA TRP A 115 2.56 -13.81 8.39
C TRP A 115 1.27 -13.31 7.77
N TRP A 116 0.35 -12.79 8.58
CA TRP A 116 -0.92 -12.25 8.09
C TRP A 116 -0.74 -10.92 7.36
N ASN A 117 0.18 -10.06 7.80
CA ASN A 117 0.53 -8.82 7.09
C ASN A 117 1.15 -9.14 5.72
N LEU A 118 2.00 -10.16 5.64
CA LEU A 118 2.55 -10.64 4.38
C LEU A 118 1.44 -11.14 3.44
N ALA A 119 0.56 -12.01 3.92
CA ALA A 119 -0.57 -12.53 3.15
C ALA A 119 -1.52 -11.42 2.66
N ARG A 120 -1.80 -10.44 3.52
CA ARG A 120 -2.60 -9.25 3.18
C ARG A 120 -1.94 -8.44 2.08
N ASN A 121 -0.63 -8.15 2.17
CA ASN A 121 0.07 -7.39 1.14
C ASN A 121 0.07 -8.12 -0.20
N VAL A 122 0.29 -9.44 -0.20
CA VAL A 122 0.20 -10.26 -1.43
C VAL A 122 -1.22 -10.20 -2.02
N GLY A 123 -2.26 -10.27 -1.19
CA GLY A 123 -3.65 -10.08 -1.62
C GLY A 123 -3.93 -8.70 -2.21
N LEU A 124 -3.40 -7.64 -1.61
CA LEU A 124 -3.51 -6.26 -2.13
C LEU A 124 -2.76 -6.09 -3.46
N ILE A 125 -1.59 -6.72 -3.62
CA ILE A 125 -0.84 -6.74 -4.88
C ILE A 125 -1.69 -7.40 -5.96
N ALA A 126 -2.24 -8.58 -5.68
CA ALA A 126 -3.10 -9.31 -6.62
C ALA A 126 -4.32 -8.47 -7.03
N MET A 127 -5.01 -7.85 -6.07
CA MET A 127 -6.15 -6.97 -6.34
C MET A 127 -5.77 -5.74 -7.16
N THR A 128 -4.61 -5.14 -6.89
CA THR A 128 -4.11 -3.98 -7.64
C THR A 128 -3.79 -4.37 -9.09
N VAL A 129 -3.10 -5.50 -9.31
CA VAL A 129 -2.75 -6.00 -10.64
C VAL A 129 -4.00 -6.40 -11.43
N VAL A 130 -4.94 -7.13 -10.81
CA VAL A 130 -6.20 -7.55 -11.46
C VAL A 130 -7.05 -6.32 -11.79
N GLY A 131 -7.22 -5.40 -10.84
CA GLY A 131 -7.96 -4.16 -11.06
C GLY A 131 -7.35 -3.31 -12.18
N TRP A 132 -6.02 -3.21 -12.23
CA TRP A 132 -5.30 -2.48 -13.27
C TRP A 132 -5.42 -3.15 -14.64
N ARG A 133 -5.14 -4.45 -14.76
CA ARG A 133 -5.26 -5.20 -16.03
C ARG A 133 -6.67 -5.14 -16.61
N LEU A 134 -7.70 -5.36 -15.78
CA LEU A 134 -9.10 -5.27 -16.22
C LEU A 134 -9.48 -3.84 -16.65
N SER A 135 -8.91 -2.81 -16.01
CA SER A 135 -9.16 -1.42 -16.39
C SER A 135 -8.52 -1.05 -17.74
N VAL A 136 -7.33 -1.57 -18.05
CA VAL A 136 -6.61 -1.37 -19.32
C VAL A 136 -7.25 -2.14 -20.47
N ILE A 137 -7.69 -3.38 -20.23
CA ILE A 137 -8.41 -4.17 -21.25
C ILE A 137 -9.73 -3.49 -21.61
N ARG A 138 -10.46 -2.96 -20.62
CA ARG A 138 -11.74 -2.30 -20.85
C ARG A 138 -11.62 -0.95 -21.58
N SER A 139 -10.56 -0.17 -21.33
CA SER A 139 -10.35 1.07 -22.08
C SER A 139 -10.04 0.80 -23.57
N ARG A 140 -9.29 -0.27 -23.88
CA ARG A 140 -9.02 -0.69 -25.27
C ARG A 140 -10.27 -1.16 -26.03
N ILE A 141 -11.22 -1.82 -25.35
CA ILE A 141 -12.48 -2.28 -25.97
C ILE A 141 -13.43 -1.11 -26.25
N THR A 142 -13.45 -0.09 -25.39
CA THR A 142 -14.37 1.06 -25.54
C THR A 142 -13.89 2.06 -26.61
N TYR A 143 -12.58 2.07 -26.90
CA TYR A 143 -11.94 2.84 -27.97
C TYR A 143 -11.27 1.91 -29.00
N GLY A 144 -11.97 0.85 -29.42
CA GLY A 144 -11.53 0.05 -30.58
C GLY A 144 -11.56 0.92 -31.85
N PRO A 145 -10.68 0.65 -32.85
CA PRO A 145 -10.67 1.44 -34.07
C PRO A 145 -12.04 1.37 -34.72
N SER A 146 -12.70 2.52 -34.84
CA SER A 146 -13.79 2.72 -35.79
C SER A 146 -13.18 2.56 -37.18
N ALA A 147 -13.14 1.34 -37.67
CA ALA A 147 -12.77 0.97 -39.02
C ALA A 147 -13.92 0.17 -39.61
#